data_AF-A0A5D0UQT7-F1
#
_entry.id   AF-A0A5D0UQT7-F1
#
_cell.length_a   1.000
_cell.length_b   1.000
_cell.length_c   1.000
_cell.angle_alpha   90.00
_cell.angle_beta   90.00
_cell.angle_gamma   90.00
#
_symmetry.space_group_name_H-M   'P 1'
#
loop_
_entity.id
_entity.type
_entity.pdbx_description
1 polymer ?
#
loop_
_entity_poly.entity_id
_entity_poly.type
_entity_poly.pdbx_seq_one_letter_code
_entity_poly.pdbx_strand_id
1 'polypeptide(L)'
;MTVVAMAAGAVAIAWVRRTASPWPAVTGNPYEIPLGPDGCPIIEERRQFVDTPGPLVPPGATEVLLCTTPTALHTPRPGMADPPRQRVLRGETADFASLLNRLPSRNQAWRQWQRRHSGWWPDAAPEPMGEVCLLNGYSHEYSFVLRYPDRPPVPLIYTCGGQSGGLTSGIRTRMDDTKPHLVDEFLDRFQRY
;
A
#
# COMPACT_ATOMS: atom_id res chain seq x y z
N MET A 1 7.50 36.71 35.10
CA MET A 1 6.66 35.49 35.10
C MET A 1 6.48 34.86 33.71
N THR A 2 7.42 35.04 32.77
CA THR A 2 7.33 34.49 31.41
C THR A 2 8.20 33.24 31.23
N VAL A 3 9.36 33.19 31.89
CA VAL A 3 10.33 32.07 31.78
C VAL A 3 9.79 30.76 32.40
N VAL A 4 9.07 30.85 33.52
CA VAL A 4 8.49 29.67 34.20
C VAL A 4 7.35 29.05 33.37
N ALA A 5 6.55 29.86 32.69
CA ALA A 5 5.48 29.40 31.82
C ALA A 5 6.01 28.68 30.57
N MET A 6 7.13 29.17 29.99
CA MET A 6 7.78 28.50 28.85
C MET A 6 8.41 27.16 29.26
N ALA A 7 9.05 27.11 30.43
CA ALA A 7 9.65 25.88 30.95
C ALA A 7 8.58 24.80 31.24
N ALA A 8 7.46 25.19 31.87
CA ALA A 8 6.33 24.29 32.11
C ALA A 8 5.70 23.78 30.81
N GLY A 9 5.55 24.65 29.80
CA GLY A 9 5.06 24.26 28.47
C GLY A 9 6.00 23.27 27.76
N ALA A 10 7.31 23.50 27.81
CA ALA A 10 8.29 22.60 27.20
C ALA A 10 8.32 21.22 27.88
N VAL A 11 8.22 21.18 29.22
CA VAL A 11 8.17 19.93 29.98
C VAL A 11 6.89 19.15 29.69
N ALA A 12 5.74 19.81 29.58
CA ALA A 12 4.48 19.17 29.22
C ALA A 12 4.54 18.55 27.80
N ILE A 13 5.09 19.27 26.82
CA ILE A 13 5.25 18.77 25.44
C ILE A 13 6.21 17.57 25.41
N ALA A 14 7.32 17.64 26.13
CA ALA A 14 8.29 16.53 26.21
C ALA A 14 7.70 15.29 26.88
N TRP A 15 6.88 15.48 27.92
CA TRP A 15 6.20 14.39 28.62
C TRP A 15 5.13 13.73 27.75
N VAL A 16 4.27 14.52 27.07
CA VAL A 16 3.26 13.99 26.13
C VAL A 16 3.90 13.23 24.97
N ARG A 17 5.02 13.70 24.41
CA ARG A 17 5.77 12.96 23.38
C ARG A 17 6.33 11.63 23.89
N ARG A 18 6.59 11.50 25.20
CA ARG A 18 7.15 10.30 25.82
C ARG A 18 6.08 9.29 26.23
N THR A 19 4.87 9.76 26.53
CA THR A 19 3.73 8.93 26.97
C THR A 19 2.73 8.64 25.86
N ALA A 20 2.74 9.40 24.76
CA ALA A 20 1.98 9.06 23.56
C ALA A 20 2.39 7.67 23.07
N SER A 21 1.37 6.84 22.78
CA SER A 21 1.58 5.49 22.27
C SER A 21 2.57 5.53 21.08
N PRO A 22 3.66 4.74 21.11
CA PRO A 22 4.57 4.65 19.97
C PRO A 22 3.89 4.02 18.76
N TRP A 23 2.66 3.53 18.91
CA TRP A 23 1.80 3.04 17.83
C TRP A 23 0.73 4.10 17.56
N PRO A 24 0.68 4.69 16.36
CA PRO A 24 -0.38 5.61 16.03
C PRO A 24 -1.71 4.85 16.03
N ALA A 25 -2.80 5.57 16.30
CA ALA A 25 -4.13 5.04 16.11
C ALA A 25 -4.23 4.45 14.69
N VAL A 26 -4.74 3.23 14.59
CA VAL A 26 -5.16 2.66 13.31
C VAL A 26 -6.14 3.66 12.71
N THR A 27 -5.76 4.27 11.59
CA THR A 27 -6.67 5.11 10.81
C THR A 27 -7.42 4.20 9.85
N GLY A 28 -8.65 4.57 9.47
CA GLY A 28 -9.50 3.76 8.60
C GLY A 28 -10.17 2.56 9.26
N ASN A 29 -11.24 2.09 8.62
CA ASN A 29 -11.93 0.85 8.99
C ASN A 29 -11.46 -0.31 8.11
N PRO A 30 -11.17 -1.49 8.69
CA PRO A 30 -10.92 -2.71 7.92
C PRO A 30 -12.03 -2.93 6.89
N TYR A 31 -11.65 -3.35 5.69
CA TYR A 31 -12.61 -3.67 4.64
C TYR A 31 -12.17 -4.89 3.84
N GLU A 32 -13.15 -5.60 3.28
CA GLU A 32 -12.90 -6.71 2.38
C GLU A 32 -12.82 -6.20 0.94
N ILE A 33 -11.80 -6.58 0.19
CA ILE A 33 -11.71 -6.29 -1.24
C ILE A 33 -12.44 -7.41 -1.97
N PRO A 34 -13.59 -7.14 -2.62
CA PRO A 34 -14.32 -8.18 -3.33
C PRO A 34 -13.55 -8.64 -4.58
N LEU A 35 -13.69 -9.91 -4.92
CA LEU A 35 -13.21 -10.46 -6.18
C LEU A 35 -14.34 -10.49 -7.21
N GLY A 36 -14.05 -10.04 -8.42
CA GLY A 36 -14.96 -10.12 -9.56
C GLY A 36 -15.13 -11.55 -10.08
N PRO A 37 -16.02 -11.75 -11.07
CA PRO A 37 -16.26 -13.05 -11.68
C PRO A 37 -15.03 -13.60 -12.42
N ASP A 38 -14.12 -12.73 -12.80
CA ASP A 38 -12.83 -13.06 -13.39
C ASP A 38 -11.77 -13.42 -12.33
N GLY A 39 -12.10 -13.28 -11.04
CA GLY A 39 -11.20 -13.53 -9.92
C GLY A 39 -10.22 -12.37 -9.66
N CYS A 40 -10.38 -11.23 -10.32
CA CYS A 40 -9.58 -10.03 -10.06
C CYS A 40 -10.22 -9.16 -8.96
N PRO A 41 -9.42 -8.40 -8.19
CA PRO A 41 -9.94 -7.46 -7.22
C PRO A 41 -10.82 -6.40 -7.90
N ILE A 42 -12.02 -6.18 -7.35
CA ILE A 42 -12.84 -5.03 -7.73
C ILE A 42 -12.32 -3.82 -6.94
N ILE A 43 -11.86 -2.83 -7.68
CA ILE A 43 -11.36 -1.57 -7.12
C ILE A 43 -12.56 -0.64 -6.97
N GLU A 44 -13.15 -0.61 -5.78
CA GLU A 44 -14.15 0.40 -5.44
C GLU A 44 -13.44 1.72 -5.09
N GLU A 45 -13.92 2.82 -5.67
CA GLU A 45 -13.46 4.14 -5.28
C GLU A 45 -13.75 4.38 -3.78
N ARG A 46 -12.78 4.95 -3.06
CA ARG A 46 -12.93 5.51 -1.70
C ARG A 46 -12.94 4.51 -0.54
N ARG A 47 -11.79 3.93 -0.23
CA ARG A 47 -11.61 3.23 1.05
C ARG A 47 -10.36 3.72 1.78
N GLN A 48 -10.54 4.01 3.07
CA GLN A 48 -9.50 4.56 3.94
C GLN A 48 -8.42 3.52 4.23
N PHE A 49 -7.17 3.96 4.42
CA PHE A 49 -6.07 3.06 4.73
C PHE A 49 -6.07 2.59 6.16
N VAL A 50 -5.98 1.27 6.32
CA VAL A 50 -5.77 0.57 7.59
C VAL A 50 -4.35 0.02 7.63
N ASP A 51 -3.68 0.17 8.77
CA ASP A 51 -2.33 -0.35 8.99
C ASP A 51 -2.27 -1.11 10.33
N THR A 52 -3.06 -2.18 10.40
CA THR A 52 -3.04 -3.10 11.55
C THR A 52 -1.69 -3.83 11.61
N PRO A 53 -1.15 -4.14 12.81
CA PRO A 53 0.06 -4.96 12.93
C PRO A 53 -0.03 -6.32 12.24
N GLY A 54 1.14 -6.89 11.89
CA GLY A 54 1.28 -8.20 11.26
C GLY A 54 1.62 -8.14 9.76
N PRO A 55 1.86 -9.29 9.10
CA PRO A 55 2.28 -9.36 7.70
C PRO A 55 1.15 -8.92 6.75
N LEU A 56 1.49 -8.26 5.63
CA LEU A 56 0.52 -7.87 4.60
C LEU A 56 -0.22 -9.09 4.04
N VAL A 57 0.54 -10.13 3.75
CA VAL A 57 0.06 -11.42 3.25
C VAL A 57 0.64 -12.56 4.10
N PRO A 58 -0.13 -13.61 4.40
CA PRO A 58 0.43 -14.78 5.07
C PRO A 58 1.45 -15.51 4.16
N PRO A 59 2.40 -16.26 4.73
CA PRO A 59 3.29 -17.11 3.93
C PRO A 59 2.55 -18.30 3.33
N GLY A 60 3.14 -18.92 2.30
CA GLY A 60 2.65 -20.16 1.68
C GLY A 60 1.77 -19.99 0.45
N ALA A 61 1.82 -18.82 -0.22
CA ALA A 61 1.10 -18.62 -1.47
C ALA A 61 1.66 -19.54 -2.57
N THR A 62 0.78 -20.22 -3.29
CA THR A 62 1.14 -21.13 -4.39
C THR A 62 0.97 -20.49 -5.76
N GLU A 63 0.16 -19.43 -5.86
CA GLU A 63 -0.01 -18.65 -7.08
C GLU A 63 -0.15 -17.16 -6.74
N VAL A 64 0.34 -16.31 -7.64
CA VAL A 64 0.06 -14.87 -7.68
C VAL A 64 -0.65 -14.59 -8.99
N LEU A 65 -1.92 -14.21 -8.94
CA LEU A 65 -2.64 -13.69 -10.09
C LEU A 65 -2.37 -12.18 -10.19
N LEU A 66 -1.71 -11.76 -11.26
CA LEU A 66 -1.60 -10.35 -11.66
C LEU A 66 -2.79 -10.01 -12.55
N CYS A 67 -3.54 -8.99 -12.15
CA CYS A 67 -4.67 -8.43 -12.87
C CYS A 67 -4.30 -7.05 -13.42
N THR A 68 -4.63 -6.81 -14.68
CA THR A 68 -4.40 -5.55 -15.38
C THR A 68 -5.72 -4.97 -15.85
N THR A 69 -6.07 -3.79 -15.35
CA THR A 69 -7.32 -3.09 -15.67
C THR A 69 -6.98 -1.80 -16.43
N PRO A 70 -7.53 -1.57 -17.64
CA PRO A 70 -7.32 -0.30 -18.34
C PRO A 70 -7.87 0.88 -17.52
N THR A 71 -7.13 1.99 -17.50
CA THR A 71 -7.61 3.23 -16.87
C THR A 71 -8.37 4.10 -17.86
N ALA A 72 -9.02 5.15 -17.37
CA ALA A 72 -9.64 6.17 -18.23
C ALA A 72 -8.62 6.92 -19.13
N LEU A 73 -7.32 6.83 -18.81
CA LEU A 73 -6.22 7.41 -19.59
C LEU A 73 -5.68 6.46 -20.66
N HIS A 74 -6.21 5.24 -20.75
CA HIS A 74 -5.81 4.26 -21.75
C HIS A 74 -6.06 4.81 -23.17
N THR A 75 -4.98 5.14 -23.86
CA THR A 75 -4.98 5.47 -25.28
C THR A 75 -4.22 4.38 -26.03
N PRO A 76 -4.90 3.53 -26.81
CA PRO A 76 -4.26 2.47 -27.57
C PRO A 76 -3.19 3.05 -28.49
N ARG A 77 -1.94 2.63 -28.32
CA ARG A 77 -0.83 3.06 -29.19
C ARG A 77 -0.73 2.12 -30.40
N PRO A 78 -0.73 2.65 -31.64
CA PRO A 78 -0.56 1.81 -32.82
C PRO A 78 0.74 0.99 -32.74
N GLY A 79 0.64 -0.33 -32.90
CA GLY A 79 1.78 -1.25 -32.86
C GLY A 79 2.21 -1.73 -31.47
N MET A 80 1.55 -1.27 -30.39
CA MET A 80 1.78 -1.77 -29.03
C MET A 80 0.58 -2.61 -28.60
N ALA A 81 0.80 -3.91 -28.35
CA ALA A 81 -0.24 -4.78 -27.84
C ALA A 81 -0.52 -4.47 -26.37
N ASP A 82 -1.80 -4.51 -25.99
CA ASP A 82 -2.18 -4.36 -24.60
C ASP A 82 -1.65 -5.54 -23.76
N PRO A 83 -1.25 -5.28 -22.50
CA PRO A 83 -0.95 -6.36 -21.58
C PRO A 83 -2.18 -7.27 -21.42
N PRO A 84 -1.99 -8.59 -21.26
CA PRO A 84 -3.10 -9.48 -20.99
C PRO A 84 -3.77 -9.07 -19.68
N ARG A 85 -5.11 -9.17 -19.65
CA ARG A 85 -5.91 -8.83 -18.47
C ARG A 85 -5.50 -9.59 -17.22
N GLN A 86 -5.02 -10.82 -17.39
CA GLN A 86 -4.60 -11.69 -16.29
C GLN A 86 -3.32 -12.43 -16.63
N ARG A 87 -2.44 -12.56 -15.65
CA ARG A 87 -1.28 -13.46 -15.69
C ARG A 87 -1.19 -14.22 -14.37
N VAL A 88 -1.04 -15.54 -14.43
CA VAL A 88 -0.82 -16.37 -13.24
C VAL A 88 0.67 -16.64 -13.11
N LEU A 89 1.25 -16.25 -11.99
CA LEU A 89 2.64 -16.50 -11.63
C LEU A 89 2.69 -17.63 -10.60
N ARG A 90 3.33 -18.75 -10.97
CA ARG A 90 3.46 -19.94 -10.11
C ARG A 90 4.89 -20.16 -9.58
N GLY A 91 5.89 -19.50 -10.17
CA GLY A 91 7.27 -19.47 -9.67
C GLY A 91 7.46 -18.34 -8.67
N GLU A 92 8.44 -18.49 -7.76
CA GLU A 92 8.92 -17.40 -6.88
C GLU A 92 7.80 -16.68 -6.07
N THR A 93 6.65 -17.32 -5.87
CA THR A 93 5.49 -16.76 -5.14
C THR A 93 5.81 -16.48 -3.68
N ALA A 94 6.64 -17.33 -3.08
CA ALA A 94 7.17 -17.13 -1.73
C ALA A 94 8.07 -15.90 -1.65
N ASP A 95 8.90 -15.66 -2.68
CA ASP A 95 9.77 -14.48 -2.75
C ASP A 95 8.96 -13.21 -2.96
N PHE A 96 7.90 -13.27 -3.77
CA PHE A 96 6.94 -12.16 -3.90
C PHE A 96 6.28 -11.83 -2.56
N ALA A 97 5.70 -12.82 -1.88
CA ALA A 97 5.08 -12.62 -0.57
C ALA A 97 6.08 -12.08 0.47
N SER A 98 7.32 -12.56 0.43
CA SER A 98 8.42 -12.08 1.27
C SER A 98 8.80 -10.63 0.96
N LEU A 99 8.84 -10.24 -0.32
CA LEU A 99 9.07 -8.85 -0.74
C LEU A 99 7.97 -7.94 -0.18
N LEU A 100 6.70 -8.30 -0.43
CA LEU A 100 5.54 -7.55 0.04
C LEU A 100 5.55 -7.35 1.56
N ASN A 101 5.92 -8.38 2.31
CA ASN A 101 5.96 -8.31 3.77
C ASN A 101 7.17 -7.52 4.33
N ARG A 102 8.22 -7.32 3.53
CA ARG A 102 9.41 -6.53 3.89
C ARG A 102 9.23 -5.04 3.62
N LEU A 103 8.27 -4.66 2.79
CA LEU A 103 7.93 -3.25 2.58
C LEU A 103 7.57 -2.58 3.91
N PRO A 104 7.92 -1.30 4.10
CA PRO A 104 7.56 -0.57 5.30
C PRO A 104 6.05 -0.43 5.43
N SER A 105 5.55 -0.48 6.66
CA SER A 105 4.16 -0.12 6.95
C SER A 105 3.93 1.36 6.63
N ARG A 106 2.68 1.73 6.30
CA ARG A 106 2.32 3.12 5.97
C ARG A 106 2.71 4.09 7.09
N ASN A 107 2.43 3.73 8.33
CA ASN A 107 2.78 4.55 9.47
C ASN A 107 4.29 4.66 9.70
N GLN A 108 5.04 3.58 9.44
CA GLN A 108 6.50 3.60 9.53
C GLN A 108 7.13 4.51 8.47
N ALA A 109 6.68 4.40 7.22
CA ALA A 109 7.15 5.23 6.10
C ALA A 109 6.86 6.72 6.35
N TRP A 110 5.63 7.04 6.80
CA TRP A 110 5.26 8.40 7.15
C TRP A 110 6.17 9.01 8.21
N ARG A 111 6.46 8.27 9.30
CA ARG A 111 7.39 8.76 10.33
C ARG A 111 8.81 8.96 9.81
N GLN A 112 9.26 8.13 8.88
CA GLN A 112 10.57 8.32 8.25
C GLN A 112 10.58 9.59 7.41
N TRP A 113 9.52 9.83 6.65
CA TRP A 113 9.32 11.09 5.92
C TRP A 113 9.28 12.30 6.86
N GLN A 114 8.51 12.25 7.95
CA GLN A 114 8.39 13.33 8.93
C GLN A 114 9.74 13.69 9.58
N ARG A 115 10.52 12.66 9.96
CA ARG A 115 11.86 12.83 10.52
C ARG A 115 12.80 13.54 9.56
N ARG A 116 12.61 13.39 8.25
CA ARG A 116 13.40 14.05 7.21
C ARG A 116 12.94 15.48 6.91
N HIS A 117 11.67 15.83 7.15
CA HIS A 117 11.10 17.07 6.60
C HIS A 117 10.67 18.13 7.61
N SER A 118 10.29 17.80 8.86
CA SER A 118 10.12 18.82 9.93
C SER A 118 9.62 18.30 11.28
N GLY A 119 9.04 17.11 11.40
CA GLY A 119 8.58 16.58 12.71
C GLY A 119 7.43 17.35 13.41
N TRP A 120 6.83 18.35 12.76
CA TRP A 120 5.65 19.11 13.23
C TRP A 120 4.32 18.54 12.71
N TRP A 121 4.35 17.35 12.10
CA TRP A 121 3.20 16.73 11.45
C TRP A 121 2.52 15.69 12.36
N PRO A 122 1.23 15.35 12.15
CA PRO A 122 0.51 14.37 12.97
C PRO A 122 1.18 12.99 13.01
N ASP A 123 1.16 12.30 14.15
CA ASP A 123 1.86 11.01 14.35
C ASP A 123 1.36 9.86 13.45
N ALA A 124 0.16 10.01 12.89
CA ALA A 124 -0.40 9.14 11.87
C ALA A 124 -0.26 9.79 10.49
N ALA A 125 -0.04 8.98 9.46
CA ALA A 125 -0.12 9.45 8.09
C ALA A 125 -1.50 10.10 7.88
N PRO A 126 -1.59 11.34 7.36
CA PRO A 126 -2.87 11.96 7.07
C PRO A 126 -3.66 11.00 6.19
N GLU A 127 -4.97 10.92 6.45
CA GLU A 127 -5.87 10.23 5.53
C GLU A 127 -5.56 10.77 4.14
N PRO A 128 -5.16 9.90 3.21
CA PRO A 128 -5.19 10.35 1.85
C PRO A 128 -6.64 10.61 1.55
N MET A 129 -6.93 11.79 1.02
CA MET A 129 -8.13 11.92 0.22
C MET A 129 -8.03 10.81 -0.83
N GLY A 130 -8.95 9.85 -0.72
CA GLY A 130 -8.95 8.59 -1.45
C GLY A 130 -9.19 8.82 -2.92
N GLU A 131 -8.19 9.35 -3.60
CA GLU A 131 -8.11 9.31 -5.04
C GLU A 131 -7.55 7.95 -5.41
N VAL A 132 -8.32 7.23 -6.21
CA VAL A 132 -7.82 6.04 -6.93
C VAL A 132 -6.67 6.50 -7.82
N CYS A 133 -5.79 5.58 -8.21
CA CYS A 133 -4.68 5.79 -9.15
C CYS A 133 -5.08 6.28 -10.55
N LEU A 134 -6.31 6.75 -10.73
CA LEU A 134 -6.80 7.42 -11.93
C LEU A 134 -5.94 8.63 -12.34
N LEU A 135 -5.11 9.20 -11.44
CA LEU A 135 -4.35 10.43 -11.68
C LEU A 135 -2.84 10.27 -11.90
N ASN A 136 -2.26 9.07 -11.78
CA ASN A 136 -0.80 8.89 -11.90
C ASN A 136 -0.28 8.70 -13.34
N GLY A 137 -1.10 8.94 -14.37
CA GLY A 137 -0.63 8.95 -15.76
C GLY A 137 -0.33 7.56 -16.36
N TYR A 138 -0.73 6.47 -15.69
CA TYR A 138 -0.61 5.11 -16.22
C TYR A 138 -1.82 4.72 -17.05
N SER A 139 -1.60 4.05 -18.19
CA SER A 139 -2.67 3.54 -19.06
C SER A 139 -3.39 2.31 -18.49
N HIS A 140 -2.81 1.68 -17.46
CA HIS A 140 -3.35 0.50 -16.79
C HIS A 140 -3.08 0.56 -15.29
N GLU A 141 -4.01 0.02 -14.51
CA GLU A 141 -3.86 -0.26 -13.08
C GLU A 141 -3.56 -1.75 -12.88
N TYR A 142 -2.67 -2.04 -11.94
CA TYR A 142 -2.32 -3.40 -11.56
C TYR A 142 -2.92 -3.74 -10.20
N SER A 143 -3.37 -4.98 -10.05
CA SER A 143 -3.80 -5.55 -8.78
C SER A 143 -3.38 -7.02 -8.70
N PHE A 144 -3.36 -7.58 -7.48
CA PHE A 144 -2.86 -8.92 -7.25
C PHE A 144 -3.84 -9.76 -6.44
N VAL A 145 -3.79 -11.07 -6.65
CA VAL A 145 -4.43 -12.04 -5.76
C VAL A 145 -3.46 -13.15 -5.44
N LEU A 146 -3.11 -13.28 -4.16
CA LEU A 146 -2.31 -14.41 -3.69
C LEU A 146 -3.26 -15.56 -3.36
N ARG A 147 -3.06 -16.71 -4.01
CA ARG A 147 -3.85 -17.93 -3.78
C ARG A 147 -3.06 -18.92 -2.96
N TYR A 148 -3.80 -19.69 -2.18
CA TYR A 148 -3.28 -20.66 -1.23
C TYR A 148 -4.08 -21.95 -1.38
N PRO A 149 -3.49 -23.12 -1.05
CA PRO A 149 -4.17 -24.40 -1.19
C PRO A 149 -5.20 -24.66 -0.08
N ASP A 150 -5.06 -24.00 1.07
CA ASP A 150 -5.72 -24.36 2.33
C ASP A 150 -6.53 -23.21 2.96
N ARG A 151 -6.59 -22.04 2.31
CA ARG A 151 -7.23 -20.84 2.86
C ARG A 151 -7.72 -19.88 1.76
N PRO A 152 -8.59 -18.91 2.10
CA PRO A 152 -9.07 -17.94 1.14
C PRO A 152 -7.95 -17.13 0.46
N PRO A 153 -8.16 -16.69 -0.79
CA PRO A 153 -7.19 -15.84 -1.48
C PRO A 153 -7.09 -14.46 -0.80
N VAL A 154 -5.92 -13.84 -0.92
CA VAL A 154 -5.68 -12.49 -0.41
C VAL A 154 -5.59 -11.51 -1.59
N PRO A 155 -6.63 -10.70 -1.84
CA PRO A 155 -6.59 -9.62 -2.81
C PRO A 155 -5.72 -8.47 -2.31
N LEU A 156 -4.98 -7.87 -3.23
CA LEU A 156 -4.18 -6.68 -3.00
C LEU A 156 -4.45 -5.67 -4.11
N ILE A 157 -4.67 -4.42 -3.72
CA ILE A 157 -4.85 -3.31 -4.66
C ILE A 157 -3.82 -2.22 -4.38
N TYR A 158 -3.37 -1.57 -5.45
CA TYR A 158 -2.70 -0.28 -5.31
C TYR A 158 -3.71 0.81 -5.05
N THR A 159 -3.24 1.83 -4.35
CA THR A 159 -4.04 2.97 -3.93
C THR A 159 -3.18 4.21 -4.03
N CYS A 160 -3.70 5.29 -4.61
CA CYS A 160 -2.90 6.48 -4.95
C CYS A 160 -3.43 7.71 -4.25
N GLY A 161 -3.32 7.70 -2.94
CA GLY A 161 -3.54 8.89 -2.14
C GLY A 161 -2.28 9.75 -2.04
N GLY A 162 -1.90 10.48 -3.09
CA GLY A 162 -0.72 11.37 -3.07
C GLY A 162 0.58 10.68 -2.63
N GLN A 163 1.38 11.34 -1.76
CA GLN A 163 2.66 10.82 -1.22
C GLN A 163 2.49 9.63 -0.24
N SER A 164 1.26 9.17 0.01
CA SER A 164 0.94 8.15 1.01
C SER A 164 0.17 6.94 0.44
N GLY A 165 0.18 6.77 -0.89
CA GLY A 165 -0.35 5.59 -1.58
C GLY A 165 0.51 4.32 -1.36
N GLY A 166 -0.12 3.15 -1.43
CA GLY A 166 0.56 1.87 -1.19
C GLY A 166 -0.24 0.65 -1.66
N LEU A 167 0.26 -0.53 -1.33
CA LEU A 167 -0.39 -1.81 -1.58
C LEU A 167 -1.15 -2.25 -0.33
N THR A 168 -2.44 -2.54 -0.46
CA THR A 168 -3.32 -2.87 0.69
C THR A 168 -4.11 -4.15 0.48
N SER A 169 -4.29 -4.91 1.57
CA SER A 169 -5.23 -6.04 1.68
C SER A 169 -6.57 -5.65 2.31
N GLY A 170 -6.81 -4.35 2.52
CA GLY A 170 -7.99 -3.80 3.19
C GLY A 170 -7.90 -3.78 4.73
N ILE A 171 -6.97 -4.54 5.31
CA ILE A 171 -6.71 -4.57 6.77
C ILE A 171 -5.31 -4.04 7.09
N ARG A 172 -4.38 -4.18 6.14
CA ARG A 172 -2.97 -3.81 6.27
C ARG A 172 -2.49 -3.15 4.98
N THR A 173 -1.61 -2.16 5.12
CA THR A 173 -1.08 -1.39 3.99
C THR A 173 0.45 -1.35 4.04
N ARG A 174 1.08 -1.49 2.89
CA ARG A 174 2.54 -1.39 2.72
C ARG A 174 2.88 -0.35 1.67
N MET A 175 3.92 0.42 1.95
CA MET A 175 4.38 1.47 1.05
C MET A 175 5.42 0.90 0.10
N ASP A 176 5.16 1.03 -1.18
CA ASP A 176 6.15 0.84 -2.24
C ASP A 176 6.54 2.23 -2.77
N ASP A 177 7.23 3.00 -1.92
CA ASP A 177 7.59 4.41 -2.16
C ASP A 177 8.93 4.59 -2.89
N THR A 178 9.69 3.50 -3.04
CA THR A 178 10.92 3.46 -3.82
C THR A 178 10.62 3.57 -5.31
N LYS A 179 11.39 4.38 -6.05
CA LYS A 179 11.39 4.37 -7.52
C LYS A 179 12.73 3.85 -8.05
N PRO A 180 12.73 2.88 -8.98
CA PRO A 180 11.54 2.17 -9.49
C PRO A 180 10.86 1.34 -8.39
N HIS A 181 9.54 1.15 -8.51
CA HIS A 181 8.75 0.41 -7.53
C HIS A 181 9.27 -1.03 -7.44
N LEU A 182 9.49 -1.52 -6.22
CA LEU A 182 10.13 -2.82 -6.02
C LEU A 182 9.25 -3.96 -6.55
N VAL A 183 7.93 -3.77 -6.50
CA VAL A 183 6.98 -4.70 -7.10
C VAL A 183 7.08 -4.66 -8.63
N ASP A 184 7.24 -3.49 -9.25
CA ASP A 184 7.39 -3.37 -10.70
C ASP A 184 8.68 -4.07 -11.17
N GLU A 185 9.81 -3.88 -10.46
CA GLU A 185 11.07 -4.59 -10.78
C GLU A 185 10.96 -6.12 -10.64
N PHE A 186 10.19 -6.57 -9.66
CA PHE A 186 9.89 -8.00 -9.51
C PHE A 186 9.09 -8.50 -10.71
N LEU A 187 8.02 -7.80 -11.09
CA LEU A 187 7.17 -8.19 -12.22
C LEU A 187 7.89 -8.11 -13.56
N ASP A 188 8.76 -7.12 -13.78
CA ASP A 188 9.56 -7.01 -15.00
C ASP A 188 10.49 -8.22 -15.19
N ARG A 189 11.03 -8.77 -14.09
CA ARG A 189 11.80 -10.01 -14.16
C ARG A 189 10.93 -11.21 -14.53
N PHE A 190 9.69 -11.26 -14.04
CA PHE A 190 8.74 -12.33 -14.34
C PHE A 190 8.14 -12.25 -15.74
N GLN A 191 7.92 -11.05 -16.28
CA GLN A 191 7.38 -10.88 -17.62
C GLN A 191 8.36 -11.29 -18.73
N ARG A 192 9.64 -11.48 -18.39
CA ARG A 192 10.69 -11.96 -19.30
C ARG A 192 10.77 -13.50 -19.39
N TYR A 193 10.00 -14.22 -18.57
CA TYR A 193 9.87 -15.68 -18.60
C TYR A 193 8.46 -16.09 -19.02
#